data_AF-A0A7Y2LRU3-F1
#
_entry.id   AF-A0A7Y2LRU3-F1
#
_cell.length_a   1.000
_cell.length_b   1.000
_cell.length_c   1.000
_cell.angle_alpha   90.00
_cell.angle_beta   90.00
_cell.angle_gamma   90.00
#
_symmetry.space_group_name_H-M   'P 1'
#
loop_
_entity.id
_entity.type
_entity.pdbx_description
1 polymer ?
#
loop_
_entity_poly.entity_id
_entity_poly.type
_entity_poly.pdbx_seq_one_letter_code
_entity_poly.pdbx_strand_id
1 'polypeptide(L)'
;MKQTMITLSFFALLLSSGCDNTSTSSLNEKVNPPEQPSKPIQVQTLAWVGHYKAFIPCDACEKKLVSLQLHQNKTYTLKEMNFFKQKIKQKESSGIFTFDEQNSNLLQFIDDKTKQNRYFSLHDHSIEPLDQNKTQFKDFEKYQIPQVQNIEVNNALKYVDIQADLFKSEKIESNGIESTKLTYFFEINNHSDRPLKLRDSDIVLVDAKNNEHISIIENDPLSPVKPNKTQHELVSFIYPETYQAAYIKIK
;
A
#
# COMPACT_ATOMS: atom_id res chain seq x y z
N MET A 1 -10.25 -45.04 -34.62
CA MET A 1 -11.23 -45.90 -33.94
C MET A 1 -12.09 -45.02 -33.05
N LYS A 2 -13.42 -45.10 -33.21
CA LYS A 2 -14.42 -44.30 -32.50
C LYS A 2 -14.57 -44.78 -31.05
N GLN A 3 -14.63 -43.86 -30.09
CA GLN A 3 -15.20 -44.12 -28.77
C GLN A 3 -16.23 -43.04 -28.41
N THR A 4 -17.47 -43.35 -28.77
CA THR A 4 -18.71 -43.05 -28.04
C THR A 4 -18.68 -43.81 -26.69
N MET A 5 -19.32 -43.45 -25.57
CA MET A 5 -20.54 -42.68 -25.27
C MET A 5 -20.48 -42.13 -23.83
N ILE A 6 -21.24 -41.05 -23.63
CA ILE A 6 -21.71 -40.47 -22.36
C ILE A 6 -22.68 -41.45 -21.66
N THR A 7 -22.60 -41.58 -20.33
CA THR A 7 -23.74 -42.06 -19.51
C THR A 7 -23.90 -41.25 -18.22
N LEU A 8 -25.07 -40.64 -18.13
CA LEU A 8 -25.68 -39.95 -16.99
C LEU A 8 -26.28 -41.02 -16.05
N SER A 9 -26.17 -40.87 -14.73
CA SER A 9 -27.00 -41.65 -13.80
C SER A 9 -27.40 -40.83 -12.58
N PHE A 10 -28.66 -40.39 -12.63
CA PHE A 10 -29.48 -40.04 -11.48
C PHE A 10 -29.86 -41.31 -10.73
N PHE A 11 -29.76 -41.29 -9.40
CA PHE A 11 -30.54 -42.22 -8.57
C PHE A 11 -31.08 -41.46 -7.36
N ALA A 12 -32.41 -41.34 -7.33
CA ALA A 12 -33.20 -40.93 -6.18
C ALA A 12 -34.24 -42.05 -5.95
N LEU A 13 -34.48 -42.40 -4.68
CA LEU A 13 -35.64 -43.10 -4.09
C LEU A 13 -35.30 -43.26 -2.58
N LEU A 14 -35.81 -42.44 -1.66
CA LEU A 14 -37.11 -42.46 -0.96
C LEU A 14 -37.34 -43.62 0.06
N LEU A 15 -37.40 -43.18 1.34
CA LEU A 15 -38.36 -43.49 2.43
C LEU A 15 -38.42 -44.87 3.12
N SER A 16 -38.25 -44.85 4.45
CA SER A 16 -39.23 -45.23 5.52
C SER A 16 -38.50 -45.26 6.88
N SER A 17 -38.79 -44.35 7.82
CA SER A 17 -39.76 -44.45 8.93
C SER A 17 -39.51 -45.60 9.92
N GLY A 18 -39.00 -45.26 11.10
CA GLY A 18 -39.04 -46.06 12.32
C GLY A 18 -39.06 -45.14 13.54
N CYS A 19 -40.25 -44.94 14.12
CA CYS A 19 -40.46 -44.29 15.42
C CYS A 19 -40.28 -45.34 16.52
N ASP A 20 -39.40 -45.08 17.48
CA ASP A 20 -39.46 -45.71 18.80
C ASP A 20 -40.21 -44.79 19.76
N ASN A 21 -41.25 -45.34 20.37
CA ASN A 21 -42.08 -44.71 21.39
C ASN A 21 -41.38 -44.81 22.75
N THR A 22 -41.10 -43.67 23.38
CA THR A 22 -41.20 -43.57 24.84
C THR A 22 -41.46 -42.13 25.30
N SER A 23 -42.62 -41.97 25.94
CA SER A 23 -42.98 -40.98 26.97
C SER A 23 -43.15 -39.50 26.58
N THR A 24 -44.42 -39.11 26.52
CA THR A 24 -44.97 -37.75 26.57
C THR A 24 -44.58 -36.97 27.83
N SER A 25 -44.01 -35.78 27.58
CA SER A 25 -44.39 -34.45 28.12
C SER A 25 -44.62 -34.27 29.62
N SER A 26 -43.73 -33.46 30.22
CA SER A 26 -44.18 -32.32 31.02
C SER A 26 -43.29 -31.11 30.74
N LEU A 27 -43.95 -30.02 30.33
CA LEU A 27 -43.42 -28.72 29.96
C LEU A 27 -42.45 -28.15 31.00
N ASN A 28 -41.28 -27.70 30.53
CA ASN A 28 -40.58 -26.55 31.08
C ASN A 28 -39.79 -25.88 29.94
N GLU A 29 -40.38 -24.81 29.43
CA GLU A 29 -39.80 -23.88 28.49
C GLU A 29 -38.54 -23.25 29.13
N LYS A 30 -37.36 -23.58 28.58
CA LYS A 30 -36.14 -22.84 28.85
C LYS A 30 -35.58 -22.40 27.50
N VAL A 31 -35.97 -21.19 27.11
CA VAL A 31 -35.42 -20.47 25.96
C VAL A 31 -33.91 -20.33 26.19
N ASN A 32 -33.10 -21.06 25.44
CA ASN A 32 -31.67 -20.78 25.34
C ASN A 32 -31.51 -19.44 24.59
N PRO A 33 -30.70 -18.50 25.08
CA PRO A 33 -30.40 -17.28 24.34
C PRO A 33 -29.74 -17.63 23.00
N PRO A 34 -29.94 -16.81 21.95
CA PRO A 34 -29.27 -17.02 20.68
C PRO A 34 -27.76 -17.00 20.91
N GLU A 35 -27.09 -18.02 20.35
CA GLU A 35 -25.64 -18.13 20.29
C GLU A 35 -25.08 -16.80 19.76
N GLN A 36 -24.35 -16.11 20.64
CA GLN A 36 -23.76 -14.83 20.38
C GLN A 36 -22.91 -14.93 19.10
N PRO A 37 -23.02 -13.99 18.14
CA PRO A 37 -22.16 -13.99 16.97
C PRO A 37 -20.71 -14.06 17.43
N SER A 38 -20.01 -15.11 17.03
CA SER A 38 -18.58 -15.26 17.27
C SER A 38 -17.90 -13.95 16.89
N LYS A 39 -17.30 -13.31 17.89
CA LYS A 39 -16.52 -12.07 17.74
C LYS A 39 -15.67 -12.22 16.47
N PRO A 40 -15.73 -11.27 15.51
CA PRO A 40 -14.93 -11.38 14.29
C PRO A 40 -13.48 -11.61 14.71
N ILE A 41 -12.90 -12.71 14.23
CA ILE A 41 -11.48 -13.01 14.40
C ILE A 41 -10.78 -11.81 13.78
N GLN A 42 -10.25 -10.91 14.62
CA GLN A 42 -9.34 -9.87 14.15
C GLN A 42 -8.12 -10.61 13.64
N VAL A 43 -8.04 -10.77 12.32
CA VAL A 43 -6.83 -11.25 11.67
C VAL A 43 -5.77 -10.22 11.99
N GLN A 44 -4.87 -10.56 12.91
CA GLN A 44 -3.76 -9.69 13.28
C GLN A 44 -2.83 -9.60 12.07
N THR A 45 -2.88 -8.47 11.37
CA THR A 45 -1.94 -8.18 10.29
C THR A 45 -0.55 -8.08 10.89
N LEU A 46 0.39 -8.84 10.33
CA LEU A 46 1.79 -8.81 10.77
C LEU A 46 2.39 -7.43 10.44
N ALA A 47 3.20 -6.88 11.36
CA ALA A 47 3.72 -5.51 11.24
C ALA A 47 4.49 -5.23 9.94
N TRP A 48 5.14 -6.25 9.37
CA TRP A 48 5.90 -6.15 8.12
C TRP A 48 5.03 -6.19 6.85
N VAL A 49 3.75 -6.57 6.95
CA VAL A 49 2.85 -6.57 5.81
C VAL A 49 2.50 -5.12 5.50
N GLY A 50 2.77 -4.68 4.27
CA GLY A 50 2.51 -3.31 3.90
C GLY A 50 3.14 -2.89 2.59
N HIS A 51 2.89 -1.63 2.27
CA HIS A 51 3.49 -0.94 1.14
C HIS A 51 4.64 -0.09 1.64
N TYR A 52 5.80 -0.23 1.02
CA TYR A 52 7.00 0.54 1.30
C TYR A 52 7.36 1.36 0.07
N LYS A 53 7.56 2.68 0.24
CA LYS A 53 7.76 3.58 -0.90
C LYS A 53 8.73 4.71 -0.57
N ALA A 54 9.72 4.93 -1.44
CA ALA A 54 10.68 6.03 -1.28
C ALA A 54 11.39 6.37 -2.59
N PHE A 55 11.84 7.63 -2.68
CA PHE A 55 12.99 7.96 -3.53
C PHE A 55 14.28 7.64 -2.78
N ILE A 56 15.16 6.85 -3.40
CA ILE A 56 16.48 6.50 -2.87
C ILE A 56 17.59 6.96 -3.84
N PRO A 57 18.83 7.10 -3.37
CA PRO A 57 19.98 7.43 -4.22
C PRO A 57 20.15 6.46 -5.40
N CYS A 58 20.75 6.97 -6.47
CA CYS A 58 21.04 6.22 -7.68
C CYS A 58 22.39 6.67 -8.26
N ASP A 59 23.35 5.76 -8.39
CA ASP A 59 24.69 6.12 -8.86
C ASP A 59 24.71 6.52 -10.34
N ALA A 60 23.82 5.93 -11.14
CA ALA A 60 23.78 6.10 -12.59
C ALA A 60 22.58 6.92 -13.09
N CYS A 61 21.77 7.48 -12.19
CA CYS A 61 20.56 8.23 -12.51
C CYS A 61 20.30 9.32 -11.47
N GLU A 62 19.35 10.22 -11.70
CA GLU A 62 19.11 11.37 -10.80
C GLU A 62 18.53 10.93 -9.46
N LYS A 63 17.60 9.98 -9.51
CA LYS A 63 16.99 9.32 -8.35
C LYS A 63 16.31 8.03 -8.79
N LYS A 64 16.03 7.15 -7.84
CA LYS A 64 15.26 5.92 -8.06
C LYS A 64 14.05 5.91 -7.13
N LEU A 65 12.85 5.69 -7.69
CA LEU A 65 11.67 5.34 -6.90
C LEU A 65 11.64 3.83 -6.69
N VAL A 66 11.49 3.41 -5.45
CA VAL A 66 11.17 2.03 -5.07
C VAL A 66 9.76 2.02 -4.48
N SER A 67 8.94 1.08 -4.95
CA SER A 67 7.60 0.79 -4.45
C SER A 67 7.47 -0.71 -4.27
N LEU A 68 7.53 -1.17 -3.02
CA LEU A 68 7.55 -2.56 -2.62
C LEU A 68 6.31 -2.89 -1.80
N GLN A 69 5.48 -3.81 -2.30
CA GLN A 69 4.36 -4.37 -1.56
C GLN A 69 4.77 -5.73 -1.00
N LEU A 70 4.65 -5.92 0.31
CA LEU A 70 4.77 -7.21 0.98
C LEU A 70 3.38 -7.74 1.33
N HIS A 71 3.15 -9.01 1.01
CA HIS A 71 1.87 -9.69 1.24
C HIS A 71 2.00 -10.73 2.35
N GLN A 72 0.91 -10.98 3.07
CA GLN A 72 0.88 -11.90 4.23
C GLN A 72 1.28 -13.35 3.86
N ASN A 73 1.03 -13.77 2.62
CA ASN A 73 1.44 -15.08 2.08
C ASN A 73 2.92 -15.13 1.66
N LYS A 74 3.74 -14.15 2.06
CA LYS A 74 5.18 -14.04 1.75
C LYS A 74 5.49 -13.89 0.25
N THR A 75 4.55 -13.33 -0.51
CA THR A 75 4.83 -12.85 -1.86
C THR A 75 5.10 -11.35 -1.84
N TYR A 76 5.71 -10.85 -2.92
CA TYR A 76 5.95 -9.43 -3.09
C TYR A 76 5.67 -8.95 -4.51
N THR A 77 5.41 -7.65 -4.61
CA THR A 77 5.47 -6.89 -5.87
C THR A 77 6.41 -5.72 -5.69
N LEU A 78 7.35 -5.53 -6.61
CA LEU A 78 8.38 -4.51 -6.57
C LEU A 78 8.44 -3.76 -7.89
N LYS A 79 8.02 -2.48 -7.84
CA LYS A 79 8.14 -1.51 -8.93
C LYS A 79 9.33 -0.60 -8.66
N GLU A 80 10.21 -0.48 -9.64
CA GLU A 80 11.41 0.35 -9.60
C GLU A 80 11.39 1.32 -10.78
N MET A 81 11.58 2.61 -10.53
CA MET A 81 11.65 3.63 -11.59
C MET A 81 12.94 4.44 -11.44
N ASN A 82 13.79 4.38 -12.45
CA ASN A 82 15.03 5.14 -12.53
C ASN A 82 14.79 6.40 -13.37
N PHE A 83 15.03 7.57 -12.78
CA PHE A 83 14.83 8.87 -13.40
C PHE A 83 16.15 9.36 -13.99
N PHE A 84 16.20 9.50 -15.31
CA PHE A 84 17.32 10.13 -16.02
C PHE A 84 16.82 11.46 -16.62
N LYS A 85 17.74 12.40 -16.84
CA LYS A 85 17.47 13.73 -17.40
C LYS A 85 16.46 13.78 -18.56
N GLN A 86 16.45 12.77 -19.41
CA GLN A 86 15.61 12.73 -20.62
C GLN A 86 14.64 11.54 -20.69
N LYS A 87 14.70 10.59 -19.75
CA LYS A 87 13.86 9.38 -19.79
C LYS A 87 13.67 8.75 -18.43
N ILE A 88 12.56 8.03 -18.27
CA ILE A 88 12.30 7.18 -17.11
C ILE A 88 12.39 5.72 -17.58
N LYS A 89 13.11 4.89 -16.82
CA LYS A 89 13.10 3.44 -17.01
C LYS A 89 12.37 2.80 -15.84
N GLN A 90 11.32 2.04 -16.13
CA GLN A 90 10.56 1.29 -15.14
C GLN A 90 10.84 -0.20 -15.29
N LYS A 91 10.92 -0.91 -14.16
CA LYS A 91 10.86 -2.36 -14.08
C LYS A 91 9.87 -2.75 -12.99
N GLU A 92 9.14 -3.82 -13.24
CA GLU A 92 8.32 -4.48 -12.24
C GLU A 92 8.78 -5.93 -12.10
N SER A 93 8.79 -6.40 -10.86
CA SER A 93 9.16 -7.76 -10.48
C SER A 93 8.22 -8.24 -9.39
N SER A 94 7.98 -9.54 -9.36
CA SER A 94 7.21 -10.20 -8.32
C SER A 94 7.85 -11.53 -7.99
N GLY A 95 7.50 -12.06 -6.83
CA GLY A 95 7.97 -13.38 -6.41
C GLY A 95 7.68 -13.67 -4.96
N ILE A 96 8.50 -14.52 -4.38
CA ILE A 96 8.42 -14.91 -2.98
C ILE A 96 9.58 -14.32 -2.18
N PHE A 97 9.38 -14.19 -0.88
CA PHE A 97 10.47 -13.87 0.03
C PHE A 97 10.47 -14.78 1.26
N THR A 98 11.62 -14.89 1.88
CA THR A 98 11.84 -15.67 3.11
C THR A 98 12.64 -14.84 4.11
N PHE A 99 12.42 -15.13 5.39
CA PHE A 99 13.26 -14.62 6.46
C PHE A 99 14.46 -15.55 6.62
N ASP A 100 15.65 -14.98 6.80
CA ASP A 100 16.85 -15.72 7.13
C ASP A 100 16.70 -16.39 8.51
N GLU A 101 17.18 -17.64 8.63
CA GLU A 101 16.98 -18.44 9.84
C GLU A 101 17.80 -17.92 11.03
N GLN A 102 18.94 -17.28 10.75
CA GLN A 102 19.86 -16.77 11.77
C GLN A 102 19.64 -15.29 12.04
N ASN A 103 19.06 -14.56 11.10
CA ASN A 103 18.73 -13.14 11.24
C ASN A 103 17.31 -12.83 10.76
N SER A 104 16.36 -12.71 11.70
CA SER A 104 14.95 -12.42 11.42
C SER A 104 14.67 -11.07 10.75
N ASN A 105 15.67 -10.19 10.64
CA ASN A 105 15.53 -8.92 9.93
C ASN A 105 16.01 -9.04 8.48
N LEU A 106 16.79 -10.07 8.13
CA LEU A 106 17.25 -10.27 6.78
C LEU A 106 16.20 -11.02 5.96
N LEU A 107 15.78 -10.39 4.87
CA LEU A 107 14.84 -10.94 3.90
C LEU A 107 15.56 -11.30 2.61
N GLN A 108 15.34 -12.51 2.11
CA GLN A 108 15.75 -12.94 0.78
C GLN A 108 14.54 -13.02 -0.14
N PHE A 109 14.57 -12.25 -1.22
CA PHE A 109 13.56 -12.18 -2.26
C PHE A 109 14.04 -12.97 -3.47
N ILE A 110 13.15 -13.79 -4.06
CA ILE A 110 13.41 -14.58 -5.26
C ILE A 110 12.41 -14.16 -6.32
N ASP A 111 12.90 -13.57 -7.42
CA ASP A 111 12.06 -13.13 -8.53
C ASP A 111 11.51 -14.31 -9.33
N ASP A 112 10.21 -14.31 -9.61
CA ASP A 112 9.54 -15.44 -10.27
C ASP A 112 10.03 -15.70 -11.69
N LYS A 113 10.42 -14.66 -12.42
CA LYS A 113 10.78 -14.75 -13.85
C LYS A 113 12.26 -15.02 -14.05
N THR A 114 13.11 -14.31 -13.33
CA THR A 114 14.56 -14.32 -13.49
C THR A 114 15.27 -15.25 -12.51
N LYS A 115 14.58 -15.67 -11.44
CA LYS A 115 15.14 -16.46 -10.33
C LYS A 115 16.33 -15.79 -9.64
N GLN A 116 16.49 -14.48 -9.82
CA GLN A 116 17.53 -13.71 -9.18
C GLN A 116 17.17 -13.43 -7.72
N ASN A 117 18.19 -13.47 -6.87
CA ASN A 117 18.07 -13.11 -5.46
C ASN A 117 18.23 -11.61 -5.26
N ARG A 118 17.46 -11.06 -4.32
CA ARG A 118 17.63 -9.72 -3.77
C ARG A 118 17.52 -9.79 -2.25
N TYR A 119 18.23 -8.91 -1.56
CA TYR A 119 18.27 -8.91 -0.11
C TYR A 119 17.80 -7.57 0.43
N PHE A 120 17.03 -7.62 1.51
CA PHE A 120 16.56 -6.45 2.21
C PHE A 120 16.71 -6.66 3.72
N SER A 121 16.99 -5.59 4.46
CA SER A 121 16.87 -5.57 5.92
C SER A 121 15.54 -4.95 6.30
N LEU A 122 14.77 -5.66 7.11
CA LEU A 122 13.53 -5.18 7.73
C LEU A 122 13.87 -4.45 9.03
N HIS A 123 13.29 -3.28 9.21
CA HIS A 123 13.38 -2.46 10.41
C HIS A 123 11.97 -2.14 10.92
N ASP A 124 11.87 -1.48 12.07
CA ASP A 124 10.58 -1.00 12.53
C ASP A 124 10.03 0.07 11.58
N HIS A 125 8.85 -0.19 11.00
CA HIS A 125 8.18 0.67 10.02
C HIS A 125 8.97 1.04 8.74
N SER A 126 10.11 0.38 8.45
CA SER A 126 10.87 0.61 7.20
C SER A 126 11.57 -0.66 6.69
N ILE A 127 12.03 -0.60 5.45
CA ILE A 127 12.83 -1.64 4.81
C ILE A 127 13.99 -1.00 4.05
N GLU A 128 15.13 -1.69 3.99
CA GLU A 128 16.35 -1.21 3.38
C GLU A 128 16.87 -2.22 2.36
N PRO A 129 17.14 -1.85 1.10
CA PRO A 129 17.82 -2.73 0.16
C PRO A 129 19.26 -2.99 0.61
N LEU A 130 19.74 -4.21 0.44
CA LEU A 130 21.12 -4.60 0.72
C LEU A 130 21.86 -4.95 -0.59
N ASP A 131 23.18 -5.00 -0.53
CA ASP A 131 23.99 -5.48 -1.65
C ASP A 131 23.87 -7.01 -1.84
N GLN A 132 24.57 -7.55 -2.85
CA GLN A 132 24.55 -8.98 -3.15
C GLN A 132 25.21 -9.85 -2.07
N ASN A 133 26.04 -9.25 -1.21
CA ASN A 133 26.69 -9.90 -0.08
C ASN A 133 25.90 -9.70 1.23
N LYS A 134 24.63 -9.25 1.17
CA LYS A 134 23.77 -8.97 2.33
C LYS A 134 24.31 -7.85 3.23
N THR A 135 25.11 -6.94 2.68
CA THR A 135 25.72 -5.82 3.40
C THR A 135 24.96 -4.52 3.14
N GLN A 136 24.87 -3.67 4.17
CA GLN A 136 24.28 -2.34 4.06
C GLN A 136 25.12 -1.44 3.17
N PHE A 137 24.47 -0.50 2.48
CA PHE A 137 25.17 0.51 1.70
C PHE A 137 25.84 1.55 2.62
N LYS A 138 26.90 2.20 2.11
CA LYS A 138 27.42 3.41 2.73
C LYS A 138 26.32 4.50 2.69
N ASP A 139 26.10 5.20 3.80
CA ASP A 139 24.98 6.12 4.02
C ASP A 139 23.60 5.43 4.01
N PHE A 140 23.48 4.30 4.72
CA PHE A 140 22.27 3.48 4.79
C PHE A 140 21.00 4.25 5.16
N GLU A 141 21.11 5.37 5.88
CA GLU A 141 20.00 6.24 6.25
C GLU A 141 19.26 6.79 5.02
N LYS A 142 19.97 6.96 3.89
CA LYS A 142 19.38 7.42 2.61
C LYS A 142 18.64 6.32 1.85
N TYR A 143 18.80 5.07 2.26
CA TYR A 143 18.20 3.90 1.62
C TYR A 143 17.02 3.33 2.41
N GLN A 144 16.66 3.96 3.53
CA GLN A 144 15.47 3.59 4.29
C GLN A 144 14.20 3.88 3.48
N ILE A 145 13.40 2.83 3.26
CA ILE A 145 12.13 2.90 2.55
C ILE A 145 11.04 2.73 3.61
N PRO A 146 10.38 3.81 4.05
CA PRO A 146 9.35 3.70 5.08
C PRO A 146 8.12 2.97 4.53
N GLN A 147 7.41 2.32 5.44
CA GLN A 147 6.06 1.86 5.20
C GLN A 147 5.15 3.08 5.01
N VAL A 148 4.40 3.10 3.93
CA VAL A 148 3.49 4.20 3.59
C VAL A 148 2.04 3.78 3.77
N GLN A 149 1.19 4.76 4.04
CA GLN A 149 -0.24 4.55 4.23
C GLN A 149 -1.03 5.40 3.24
N ASN A 150 -1.88 4.77 2.45
CA ASN A 150 -2.72 5.49 1.51
C ASN A 150 -3.69 6.43 2.25
N ILE A 151 -3.91 7.62 1.69
CA ILE A 151 -4.97 8.53 2.10
C ILE A 151 -5.98 8.67 0.96
N GLU A 152 -7.26 8.87 1.32
CA GLU A 152 -8.30 9.18 0.34
C GLU A 152 -7.95 10.48 -0.41
N VAL A 153 -8.08 10.46 -1.74
CA VAL A 153 -7.91 11.63 -2.60
C VAL A 153 -9.24 11.92 -3.30
N ASN A 154 -9.91 13.00 -2.90
CA ASN A 154 -11.08 13.52 -3.58
C ASN A 154 -10.64 14.41 -4.74
N ASN A 155 -10.66 13.85 -5.95
CA ASN A 155 -10.15 14.49 -7.14
C ASN A 155 -11.26 15.03 -8.04
N ALA A 156 -11.31 16.36 -8.22
CA ALA A 156 -12.28 17.02 -9.11
C ALA A 156 -11.86 17.02 -10.59
N LEU A 157 -10.62 16.66 -10.91
CA LEU A 157 -10.08 16.73 -12.26
C LEU A 157 -10.55 15.57 -13.13
N LYS A 158 -10.97 15.89 -14.36
CA LYS A 158 -11.30 14.87 -15.36
C LYS A 158 -10.03 14.35 -16.03
N TYR A 159 -9.99 13.04 -16.27
CA TYR A 159 -8.88 12.36 -16.98
C TYR A 159 -7.53 12.45 -16.27
N VAL A 160 -7.55 12.65 -14.96
CA VAL A 160 -6.35 12.64 -14.12
C VAL A 160 -6.66 11.72 -12.95
N ASP A 161 -5.80 10.75 -12.68
CA ASP A 161 -5.87 9.93 -11.48
C ASP A 161 -4.74 10.34 -10.53
N ILE A 162 -5.09 10.63 -9.28
CA ILE A 162 -4.13 11.06 -8.26
C ILE A 162 -4.25 10.13 -7.06
N GLN A 163 -3.12 9.56 -6.65
CA GLN A 163 -2.98 8.80 -5.42
C GLN A 163 -1.96 9.48 -4.53
N ALA A 164 -2.17 9.37 -3.22
CA ALA A 164 -1.25 9.90 -2.22
C ALA A 164 -1.04 8.87 -1.11
N ASP A 165 0.22 8.65 -0.76
CA ASP A 165 0.61 7.78 0.33
C ASP A 165 1.40 8.60 1.36
N LEU A 166 1.01 8.56 2.63
CA LEU A 166 1.72 9.22 3.72
C LEU A 166 3.13 8.63 3.81
N PHE A 167 4.13 9.45 3.51
CA PHE A 167 5.54 9.08 3.46
C PHE A 167 6.26 9.42 4.76
N LYS A 168 5.95 10.56 5.38
CA LYS A 168 6.61 11.03 6.60
C LYS A 168 5.70 11.93 7.43
N SER A 169 5.80 11.81 8.75
CA SER A 169 5.19 12.71 9.72
C SER A 169 6.27 13.24 10.65
N GLU A 170 6.37 14.56 10.75
CA GLU A 170 7.41 15.22 11.54
C GLU A 170 6.79 16.29 12.45
N LYS A 171 7.20 16.30 13.72
CA LYS A 171 6.93 17.43 14.61
C LYS A 171 7.88 18.57 14.25
N ILE A 172 7.33 19.75 14.03
CA ILE A 172 8.10 20.95 13.69
C ILE A 172 7.61 22.13 14.52
N GLU A 173 8.46 23.13 14.70
CA GLU A 173 8.06 24.43 15.21
C GLU A 173 7.92 25.39 14.03
N SER A 174 6.72 25.96 13.85
CA SER A 174 6.44 26.95 12.82
C SER A 174 5.92 28.22 13.47
N ASN A 175 6.65 29.32 13.35
CA ASN A 175 6.30 30.61 13.95
C ASN A 175 6.03 30.56 15.47
N GLY A 176 6.78 29.75 16.22
CA GLY A 176 6.59 29.58 17.67
C GLY A 176 5.43 28.66 18.05
N ILE A 177 4.82 27.97 17.07
CA ILE A 177 3.69 27.07 17.28
C ILE A 177 4.12 25.65 16.89
N GLU A 178 3.93 24.71 17.82
CA GLU A 178 4.10 23.28 17.54
C GLU A 178 3.11 22.82 16.46
N SER A 179 3.67 22.29 15.39
CA SER A 179 2.93 21.87 14.19
C SER A 179 3.42 20.49 13.74
N THR A 180 2.59 19.81 12.97
CA THR A 180 2.96 18.59 12.28
C THR A 180 3.15 18.90 10.80
N LYS A 181 4.31 18.48 10.25
CA LYS A 181 4.54 18.40 8.82
C LYS A 181 4.24 16.99 8.36
N LEU A 182 3.22 16.84 7.53
CA LEU A 182 2.95 15.59 6.81
C LEU A 182 3.48 15.70 5.39
N THR A 183 4.32 14.75 4.99
CA THR A 183 4.81 14.62 3.62
C THR A 183 4.16 13.40 2.99
N TYR A 184 3.53 13.59 1.84
CA TYR A 184 2.87 12.56 1.06
C TYR A 184 3.61 12.32 -0.24
N PHE A 185 3.69 11.06 -0.64
CA PHE A 185 4.12 10.63 -1.95
C PHE A 185 2.94 10.64 -2.91
N PHE A 186 2.95 11.54 -3.88
CA PHE A 186 1.93 11.65 -4.91
C PHE A 186 2.32 10.84 -6.15
N GLU A 187 1.36 10.10 -6.70
CA GLU A 187 1.40 9.55 -8.06
C GLU A 187 0.28 10.21 -8.87
N ILE A 188 0.68 11.06 -9.83
CA ILE A 188 -0.23 11.86 -10.65
C ILE A 188 -0.20 11.30 -12.07
N ASN A 189 -1.26 10.63 -12.47
CA ASN A 189 -1.41 10.04 -13.79
C ASN A 189 -2.29 10.93 -14.67
N ASN A 190 -1.68 11.62 -15.63
CA ASN A 190 -2.41 12.47 -16.57
C ASN A 190 -2.79 11.66 -17.82
N HIS A 191 -4.05 11.27 -17.93
CA HIS A 191 -4.62 10.56 -19.08
C HIS A 191 -5.12 11.50 -20.18
N SER A 192 -5.03 12.82 -19.98
CA SER A 192 -5.43 13.78 -21.00
C SER A 192 -4.37 13.94 -22.08
N ASP A 193 -4.80 14.57 -23.17
CA ASP A 193 -4.01 15.04 -24.30
C ASP A 193 -3.34 16.40 -24.05
N ARG A 194 -3.50 16.99 -22.86
CA ARG A 194 -2.95 18.30 -22.49
C ARG A 194 -2.04 18.22 -21.26
N PRO A 195 -1.01 19.08 -21.17
CA PRO A 195 -0.24 19.18 -19.94
C PRO A 195 -1.13 19.63 -18.77
N LEU A 196 -1.04 18.93 -17.64
CA LEU A 196 -1.70 19.32 -16.40
C LEU A 196 -0.77 20.24 -15.60
N LYS A 197 -1.29 21.38 -15.16
CA LYS A 197 -0.60 22.29 -14.25
C LYS A 197 -1.33 22.24 -12.91
N LEU A 198 -0.63 21.88 -11.85
CA LEU A 198 -1.12 21.92 -10.48
C LEU A 198 -0.27 22.93 -9.71
N ARG A 199 -0.93 23.81 -8.98
CA ARG A 199 -0.30 24.71 -8.01
C ARG A 199 -0.51 24.17 -6.61
N ASP A 200 0.27 24.69 -5.68
CA ASP A 200 0.10 24.48 -4.25
C ASP A 200 -1.36 24.63 -3.77
N SER A 201 -2.03 25.69 -4.22
CA SER A 201 -3.41 26.07 -3.89
C SER A 201 -4.48 25.16 -4.49
N ASP A 202 -4.13 24.37 -5.50
CA ASP A 202 -5.02 23.39 -6.12
C ASP A 202 -5.04 22.07 -5.31
N ILE A 203 -4.10 21.88 -4.38
CA ILE A 203 -3.96 20.68 -3.54
C ILE A 203 -4.11 21.07 -2.08
N VAL A 204 -5.17 20.61 -1.43
CA VAL A 204 -5.40 20.90 0.00
C VAL A 204 -5.61 19.62 0.79
N LEU A 205 -5.02 19.56 1.98
CA LEU A 205 -5.33 18.55 2.98
C LEU A 205 -6.57 19.02 3.75
N VAL A 206 -7.59 18.18 3.85
CA VAL A 206 -8.77 18.44 4.67
C VAL A 206 -8.66 17.64 5.95
N ASP A 207 -8.78 18.33 7.08
CA ASP A 207 -8.79 17.69 8.40
C ASP A 207 -10.19 17.19 8.79
N ALA A 208 -10.26 16.43 9.89
CA ALA A 208 -11.52 15.91 10.43
C ALA A 208 -12.55 16.98 10.84
N LYS A 209 -12.17 18.26 10.92
CA LYS A 209 -13.07 19.39 11.21
C LYS A 209 -13.42 20.19 9.95
N ASN A 210 -13.05 19.69 8.77
CA ASN A 210 -13.23 20.32 7.45
C ASN A 210 -12.43 21.62 7.24
N ASN A 211 -11.35 21.85 7.98
CA ASN A 211 -10.43 22.94 7.62
C ASN A 211 -9.55 22.48 6.46
N GLU A 212 -9.32 23.38 5.50
CA GLU A 212 -8.43 23.15 4.37
C GLU A 212 -7.04 23.72 4.66
N HIS A 213 -6.00 22.90 4.49
CA HIS A 213 -4.60 23.27 4.65
C HIS A 213 -3.92 23.18 3.29
N ILE A 214 -3.37 24.30 2.80
CA ILE A 214 -2.73 24.37 1.49
C ILE A 214 -1.43 23.57 1.50
N SER A 215 -1.15 22.89 0.39
CA SER A 215 0.09 22.15 0.23
C SER A 215 1.32 23.06 0.15
N ILE A 216 2.49 22.47 0.43
CA ILE A 216 3.80 23.05 0.24
C ILE A 216 4.54 22.09 -0.69
N ILE A 217 4.93 22.61 -1.84
CA ILE A 217 5.63 21.87 -2.87
C ILE A 217 7.05 22.40 -2.91
N GLU A 218 8.06 21.54 -2.67
CA GLU A 218 9.46 21.97 -2.59
C GLU A 218 9.96 22.60 -3.91
N ASN A 219 9.34 22.24 -5.04
CA ASN A 219 9.63 22.79 -6.36
C ASN A 219 8.40 23.51 -6.95
N ASP A 220 7.80 24.46 -6.24
CA ASP A 220 6.64 25.23 -6.71
C ASP A 220 7.03 26.25 -7.83
N PRO A 221 6.29 26.32 -8.95
CA PRO A 221 5.21 25.42 -9.37
C PRO A 221 5.72 24.06 -9.83
N LEU A 222 4.94 23.02 -9.53
CA LEU A 222 5.18 21.69 -10.11
C LEU A 222 5.38 21.82 -11.61
N SER A 223 6.46 21.22 -12.10
CA SER A 223 6.65 21.07 -13.54
C SER A 223 5.40 20.42 -14.14
N PRO A 224 4.82 20.96 -15.23
CA PRO A 224 3.57 20.46 -15.76
C PRO A 224 3.63 18.97 -16.07
N VAL A 225 2.66 18.21 -15.57
CA VAL A 225 2.55 16.77 -15.84
C VAL A 225 2.18 16.60 -17.31
N LYS A 226 3.11 16.04 -18.09
CA LYS A 226 2.95 15.89 -19.54
C LYS A 226 1.72 15.02 -19.89
N PRO A 227 1.12 15.20 -21.08
CA PRO A 227 0.03 14.34 -21.56
C PRO A 227 0.41 12.86 -21.56
N ASN A 228 -0.52 11.99 -21.16
CA ASN A 228 -0.34 10.53 -21.13
C ASN A 228 0.93 10.10 -20.37
N LYS A 229 1.24 10.78 -19.26
CA LYS A 229 2.39 10.51 -18.40
C LYS A 229 2.00 10.52 -16.94
N THR A 230 2.75 9.72 -16.18
CA THR A 230 2.72 9.70 -14.73
C THR A 230 3.89 10.52 -14.19
N GLN A 231 3.62 11.35 -13.18
CA GLN A 231 4.62 12.10 -12.43
C GLN A 231 4.52 11.74 -10.94
N HIS A 232 5.67 11.74 -10.28
CA HIS A 232 5.79 11.37 -8.87
C HIS A 232 6.43 12.50 -8.10
N GLU A 233 5.77 12.95 -7.04
CA GLU A 233 6.18 14.14 -6.29
C GLU A 233 6.01 13.92 -4.79
N LEU A 234 6.82 14.64 -4.02
CA LEU A 234 6.58 14.78 -2.58
C LEU A 234 5.83 16.09 -2.35
N VAL A 235 4.70 16.00 -1.67
CA VAL A 235 3.86 17.14 -1.34
C VAL A 235 3.69 17.19 0.17
N SER A 236 4.01 18.35 0.76
CA SER A 236 3.96 18.53 2.21
C SER A 236 2.76 19.36 2.63
N PHE A 237 2.32 19.19 3.88
CA PHE A 237 1.32 20.04 4.53
C PHE A 237 1.79 20.33 5.94
N ILE A 238 1.59 21.56 6.41
CA ILE A 238 1.89 21.96 7.78
C ILE A 238 0.60 22.39 8.44
N TYR A 239 0.27 21.80 9.58
CA TYR A 239 -0.90 22.16 10.36
C TYR A 239 -0.67 21.89 11.86
N PRO A 240 -1.46 22.50 12.77
CA PRO A 240 -1.24 22.34 14.21
C PRO A 240 -1.41 20.88 14.69
N GLU A 241 -0.67 20.44 15.71
CA GLU A 241 -0.65 19.01 16.13
C GLU A 241 -2.03 18.43 16.53
N THR A 242 -3.01 19.27 16.85
CA THR A 242 -4.33 18.85 17.34
C THR A 242 -5.28 18.32 16.27
N TYR A 243 -4.86 18.29 14.99
CA TYR A 243 -5.71 17.88 13.88
C TYR A 243 -5.31 16.52 13.31
N GLN A 244 -6.32 15.76 12.90
CA GLN A 244 -6.14 14.51 12.19
C GLN A 244 -6.47 14.72 10.71
N ALA A 245 -5.53 14.37 9.83
CA ALA A 245 -5.75 14.35 8.39
C ALA A 245 -6.90 13.40 8.04
N ALA A 246 -7.86 13.84 7.24
CA ALA A 246 -8.98 13.03 6.79
C ALA A 246 -8.80 12.59 5.33
N TYR A 247 -8.64 13.54 4.42
CA TYR A 247 -8.45 13.27 2.99
C TYR A 247 -7.71 14.42 2.32
N ILE A 248 -7.23 14.20 1.10
CA ILE A 248 -6.67 15.23 0.23
C ILE A 248 -7.72 15.60 -0.82
N LYS A 249 -7.93 16.90 -1.04
CA LYS A 249 -8.83 17.44 -2.05
C LYS A 249 -8.02 18.10 -3.15
N ILE A 250 -8.30 17.72 -4.40
CA ILE A 250 -7.76 18.35 -5.60
C ILE A 250 -8.85 19.23 -6.20
N LYS A 251 -8.58 20.53 -6.30
CA LYS A 251 -9.51 21.56 -6.77
C LYS A 251 -9.47 21.74 -8.29
#